data_AF-A0A3D5KDL4-F1
#
_entry.id   AF-A0A3D5KDL4-F1
#
_cell.length_a   1.000
_cell.length_b   1.000
_cell.length_c   1.000
_cell.angle_alpha   90.00
_cell.angle_beta   90.00
_cell.angle_gamma   90.00
#
_symmetry.space_group_name_H-M   'P 1'
#
loop_
_entity.id
_entity.type
_entity.pdbx_description
1 polymer ?
#
loop_
_entity_poly.entity_id
_entity_poly.type
_entity_poly.pdbx_seq_one_letter_code
_entity_poly.pdbx_strand_id
1 'polypeptide(L)'
;KEKGSVGEPLYLDVKNIFYDKDVKPVIVGGRYGLGSKDTTPSQIKAVLDNLKEENPKDRFTIGIIDDVTHTSLEVKEKISTTPEETISCKFWGFGSDGTVGANKSAIKIIGDNTDL
;
A
#
# COMPACT_ATOMS: atom_id res chain seq x y z
N LYS A 1 -8.12 -5.75 12.53
CA LYS A 1 -7.33 -7.01 12.63
C LYS A 1 -8.17 -8.04 13.33
N GLU A 2 -8.44 -9.16 12.68
CA GLU A 2 -9.20 -10.27 13.26
C GLU A 2 -8.25 -11.40 13.61
N LYS A 3 -7.84 -11.47 14.89
CA LYS A 3 -6.90 -12.51 15.35
C LYS A 3 -7.60 -13.88 15.34
N GLY A 4 -7.00 -14.85 14.67
CA GLY A 4 -7.48 -16.25 14.66
C GLY A 4 -8.55 -16.55 13.62
N SER A 5 -8.93 -15.59 12.78
CA SER A 5 -9.85 -15.84 11.66
C SER A 5 -9.18 -16.66 10.56
N VAL A 6 -10.02 -17.29 9.73
CA VAL A 6 -9.58 -18.01 8.52
C VAL A 6 -9.08 -17.07 7.41
N GLY A 7 -9.30 -15.77 7.53
CA GLY A 7 -8.87 -14.74 6.58
C GLY A 7 -9.40 -13.36 6.98
N GLU A 8 -8.90 -12.31 6.34
CA GLU A 8 -9.43 -10.95 6.53
C GLU A 8 -10.74 -10.77 5.73
N PRO A 9 -11.65 -9.87 6.14
CA PRO A 9 -13.01 -9.80 5.61
C PRO A 9 -13.10 -9.76 4.08
N LEU A 10 -12.43 -8.80 3.44
CA LEU A 10 -12.47 -8.65 1.97
C LEU A 10 -11.88 -9.86 1.23
N TYR A 11 -10.88 -10.52 1.81
CA TYR A 11 -10.32 -11.74 1.23
C TYR A 11 -11.33 -12.89 1.27
N LEU A 12 -12.09 -13.02 2.35
CA LEU A 12 -13.16 -14.02 2.46
C LEU A 12 -14.31 -13.71 1.50
N ASP A 13 -14.69 -12.44 1.37
CA ASP A 13 -15.72 -12.01 0.40
C ASP A 13 -15.31 -12.36 -1.03
N VAL A 14 -14.07 -12.03 -1.43
CA VAL A 14 -13.55 -12.36 -2.76
C VAL A 14 -13.50 -13.86 -2.98
N LYS A 15 -13.00 -14.65 -2.00
CA LYS A 15 -13.01 -16.11 -2.11
C LYS A 15 -14.42 -16.69 -2.26
N ASN A 16 -15.37 -16.18 -1.50
CA ASN A 16 -16.76 -16.66 -1.51
C ASN A 16 -17.45 -16.41 -2.85
N ILE A 17 -17.15 -15.31 -3.56
CA ILE A 17 -17.71 -15.03 -4.90
C ILE A 17 -17.41 -16.16 -5.90
N PHE A 18 -16.27 -16.84 -5.75
CA PHE A 18 -15.83 -17.92 -6.64
C PHE A 18 -16.17 -19.32 -6.11
N TYR A 19 -16.84 -19.45 -4.96
CA TYR A 19 -17.10 -20.76 -4.33
C TYR A 19 -17.94 -21.68 -5.24
N ASP A 20 -19.05 -21.17 -5.76
CA ASP A 20 -19.96 -21.90 -6.67
C ASP A 20 -19.68 -21.62 -8.15
N LYS A 21 -18.45 -21.21 -8.49
CA LYS A 21 -18.04 -20.93 -9.88
C LYS A 21 -17.08 -22.01 -10.38
N ASP A 22 -17.21 -22.34 -11.67
CA ASP A 22 -16.28 -23.24 -12.35
C ASP A 22 -14.87 -22.63 -12.44
N VAL A 23 -14.80 -21.31 -12.60
CA VAL A 23 -13.54 -20.56 -12.60
C VAL A 23 -13.07 -20.37 -11.16
N LYS A 24 -11.95 -21.00 -10.81
CA LYS A 24 -11.31 -20.90 -9.49
C LYS A 24 -9.91 -20.29 -9.64
N PRO A 25 -9.80 -18.95 -9.70
CA PRO A 25 -8.51 -18.30 -9.83
C PRO A 25 -7.68 -18.48 -8.57
N VAL A 26 -6.37 -18.30 -8.68
CA VAL A 26 -5.49 -18.18 -7.51
C VAL A 26 -5.85 -16.88 -6.79
N ILE A 27 -6.26 -17.00 -5.52
CA ILE A 27 -6.62 -15.87 -4.66
C ILE A 27 -5.75 -15.94 -3.41
N VAL A 28 -4.85 -14.96 -3.28
CA VAL A 28 -4.05 -14.73 -2.08
C VAL A 28 -4.45 -13.42 -1.41
N GLY A 29 -4.36 -13.37 -0.09
CA GLY A 29 -4.69 -12.21 0.72
C GLY A 29 -3.51 -11.73 1.55
N GLY A 30 -3.48 -10.44 1.84
CA GLY A 30 -2.45 -9.85 2.69
C GLY A 30 -2.94 -8.65 3.48
N ARG A 31 -2.12 -8.20 4.42
CA ARG A 31 -2.40 -7.04 5.30
C ARG A 31 -1.42 -5.90 5.01
N TYR A 32 -1.92 -4.67 5.09
CA TYR A 32 -1.13 -3.44 4.90
C TYR A 32 -1.74 -2.28 5.69
N GLY A 33 -1.00 -1.17 5.80
CA GLY A 33 -1.55 0.13 6.25
C GLY A 33 -2.02 0.23 7.71
N LEU A 34 -1.81 -0.80 8.55
CA LEU A 34 -2.27 -0.78 9.94
C LEU A 34 -1.58 0.34 10.73
N GLY A 35 -2.37 1.22 11.36
CA GLY A 35 -1.85 2.34 12.14
C GLY A 35 -1.14 3.39 11.28
N SER A 36 -1.63 3.65 10.07
CA SER A 36 -1.03 4.58 9.10
C SER A 36 0.40 4.21 8.70
N LYS A 37 0.73 2.92 8.72
CA LYS A 37 2.00 2.41 8.19
C LYS A 37 2.08 2.69 6.68
N ASP A 38 3.18 3.26 6.23
CA ASP A 38 3.40 3.60 4.83
C ASP A 38 3.16 2.41 3.89
N THR A 39 2.35 2.66 2.86
CA THR A 39 2.04 1.72 1.78
C THR A 39 2.58 2.30 0.48
N THR A 40 3.75 1.82 0.05
CA THR A 40 4.49 2.43 -1.07
C THR A 40 4.29 1.68 -2.38
N PRO A 41 4.51 2.31 -3.56
CA PRO A 41 4.44 1.62 -4.84
C PRO A 41 5.35 0.39 -4.92
N SER A 42 6.53 0.44 -4.31
CA SER A 42 7.47 -0.69 -4.25
C SER A 42 6.90 -1.89 -3.47
N GLN A 43 6.15 -1.63 -2.40
CA GLN A 43 5.46 -2.70 -1.67
C GLN A 43 4.29 -3.28 -2.46
N ILE A 44 3.56 -2.46 -3.21
CA ILE A 44 2.51 -2.95 -4.14
C ILE A 44 3.13 -3.79 -5.25
N LYS A 45 4.29 -3.39 -5.78
CA LYS A 45 5.04 -4.21 -6.73
C LYS A 45 5.41 -5.58 -6.13
N ALA A 46 5.85 -5.63 -4.88
CA ALA A 46 6.14 -6.90 -4.21
C ALA A 46 4.91 -7.83 -4.14
N VAL A 47 3.69 -7.28 -4.00
CA VAL A 47 2.44 -8.07 -4.09
C VAL A 47 2.23 -8.64 -5.48
N LEU A 48 2.45 -7.84 -6.54
CA LEU A 48 2.34 -8.30 -7.92
C LEU A 48 3.42 -9.34 -8.27
N ASP A 49 4.62 -9.18 -7.76
CA ASP A 49 5.71 -10.14 -7.95
C ASP A 49 5.41 -11.46 -7.22
N ASN A 50 4.87 -11.40 -6.00
CA ASN A 50 4.39 -12.58 -5.26
C ASN A 50 3.33 -13.36 -6.06
N LEU A 51 2.41 -12.67 -6.72
CA LEU A 51 1.40 -13.32 -7.59
C LEU A 51 1.99 -14.01 -8.82
N LYS A 52 3.20 -13.64 -9.25
CA LYS A 52 3.89 -14.27 -10.39
C LYS A 52 4.73 -15.48 -9.98
N GLU A 53 4.92 -15.72 -8.69
CA GLU A 53 5.64 -16.89 -8.21
C GLU A 53 4.83 -18.16 -8.50
N GLU A 54 5.52 -19.30 -8.65
CA GLU A 54 4.85 -20.59 -8.86
C GLU A 54 3.93 -20.95 -7.70
N ASN A 55 4.35 -20.59 -6.47
CA ASN A 55 3.58 -20.78 -5.25
C ASN A 55 3.47 -19.45 -4.50
N PRO A 56 2.53 -18.56 -4.89
CA PRO A 56 2.35 -17.25 -4.26
C PRO A 56 2.11 -17.38 -2.76
N LYS A 57 2.82 -16.59 -1.95
CA LYS A 57 2.57 -16.55 -0.50
C LYS A 57 1.18 -16.00 -0.24
N ASP A 58 0.37 -16.75 0.51
CA ASP A 58 -0.92 -16.30 1.04
C ASP A 58 -0.77 -15.79 2.48
N ARG A 59 -1.77 -15.05 2.98
CA ARG A 59 -1.83 -14.44 4.32
C ARG A 59 -0.63 -13.55 4.66
N PHE A 60 -0.06 -12.90 3.65
CA PHE A 60 1.16 -12.12 3.77
C PHE A 60 0.96 -10.77 4.48
N THR A 61 2.05 -10.08 4.80
CA THR A 61 2.07 -8.67 5.20
C THR A 61 3.01 -7.87 4.31
N ILE A 62 2.73 -6.58 4.13
CA ILE A 62 3.65 -5.63 3.50
C ILE A 62 3.92 -4.44 4.42
N GLY A 63 5.10 -3.82 4.25
CA GLY A 63 5.51 -2.65 5.03
C GLY A 63 6.12 -2.95 6.40
N ILE A 64 6.32 -4.22 6.74
CA ILE A 64 7.06 -4.67 7.93
C ILE A 64 8.04 -5.78 7.56
N ILE A 65 9.01 -6.01 8.43
CA ILE A 65 9.82 -7.22 8.44
C ILE A 65 9.26 -8.10 9.56
N ASP A 66 8.70 -9.24 9.19
CA ASP A 66 8.16 -10.23 10.13
C ASP A 66 9.11 -11.43 10.18
N ASP A 67 10.08 -11.37 11.08
CA ASP A 67 11.08 -12.40 11.34
C ASP A 67 10.62 -13.48 12.33
N VAL A 68 9.37 -13.39 12.82
CA VAL A 68 8.79 -14.34 13.77
C VAL A 68 7.85 -15.32 13.05
N THR A 69 6.88 -14.80 12.28
CA THR A 69 5.91 -15.63 11.54
C THR A 69 6.15 -15.66 10.03
N HIS A 70 7.19 -14.97 9.55
CA HIS A 70 7.63 -14.98 8.15
C HIS A 70 6.55 -14.63 7.12
N THR A 71 5.56 -13.81 7.53
CA THR A 71 4.46 -13.40 6.66
C THR A 71 4.82 -12.24 5.74
N SER A 72 5.88 -11.47 6.04
CA SER A 72 6.24 -10.31 5.24
C SER A 72 6.70 -10.68 3.83
N LEU A 73 6.31 -9.88 2.84
CA LEU A 73 6.88 -9.91 1.50
C LEU A 73 8.13 -9.04 1.43
N GLU A 74 9.14 -9.52 0.70
CA GLU A 74 10.36 -8.78 0.45
C GLU A 74 10.15 -7.73 -0.66
N VAL A 75 10.66 -6.51 -0.43
CA VAL A 75 10.70 -5.46 -1.44
C VAL A 75 12.03 -5.55 -2.19
N LYS A 76 12.02 -6.17 -3.36
CA LYS A 76 13.24 -6.45 -4.17
C LYS A 76 13.85 -5.19 -4.78
N GLU A 77 13.02 -4.22 -5.15
CA GLU A 77 13.46 -2.99 -5.79
C GLU A 77 12.65 -1.78 -5.33
N LYS A 78 13.30 -0.62 -5.34
CA LYS A 78 12.65 0.66 -5.08
C LYS A 78 12.27 1.30 -6.41
N ILE A 79 10.97 1.45 -6.64
CA ILE A 79 10.41 2.09 -7.84
C ILE A 79 9.83 3.47 -7.52
N SER A 80 9.85 4.34 -8.52
CA SER A 80 9.05 5.57 -8.57
C SER A 80 7.99 5.41 -9.64
N THR A 81 6.73 5.61 -9.27
CA THR A 81 5.59 5.62 -10.20
C THR A 81 5.06 7.03 -10.44
N THR A 82 5.80 8.05 -9.95
CA THR A 82 5.46 9.45 -10.12
C THR A 82 5.72 9.88 -11.56
N PRO A 83 4.76 10.53 -12.26
CA PRO A 83 4.98 11.08 -13.60
C PRO A 83 6.17 12.06 -13.61
N GLU A 84 6.97 12.05 -14.69
CA GLU A 84 8.25 12.78 -14.75
C GLU A 84 8.12 14.29 -14.50
N GLU A 85 7.01 14.90 -14.91
CA GLU A 85 6.76 16.34 -14.75
C GLU A 85 6.28 16.73 -13.34
N THR A 86 6.06 15.76 -12.45
CA THR A 86 5.54 16.03 -11.11
C THR A 86 6.63 16.52 -10.18
N ILE A 87 6.48 17.74 -9.67
CA ILE A 87 7.38 18.30 -8.66
C ILE A 87 6.92 17.87 -7.26
N SER A 88 7.85 17.30 -6.48
CA SER A 88 7.60 16.89 -5.09
C SER A 88 8.46 17.69 -4.11
N CYS A 89 7.84 18.33 -3.13
CA CYS A 89 8.51 19.17 -2.13
C CYS A 89 8.38 18.57 -0.72
N LYS A 90 9.40 18.74 0.13
CA LYS A 90 9.37 18.33 1.54
C LYS A 90 9.82 19.48 2.43
N PHE A 91 9.01 19.79 3.44
CA PHE A 91 9.23 20.90 4.37
C PHE A 91 9.36 20.36 5.79
N TRP A 92 10.40 20.78 6.49
CA TRP A 92 10.63 20.48 7.90
C TRP A 92 10.41 21.76 8.70
N GLY A 93 9.39 21.77 9.55
CA GLY A 93 9.03 22.90 10.40
C GLY A 93 8.96 22.51 11.87
N PHE A 94 9.06 23.50 12.74
CA PHE A 94 8.83 23.33 14.18
C PHE A 94 7.33 23.32 14.49
N GLY A 95 6.97 22.75 15.65
CA GLY A 95 5.61 22.85 16.16
C GLY A 95 5.19 24.31 16.32
N SER A 96 4.07 24.69 15.71
CA SER A 96 3.48 26.04 15.76
C SER A 96 4.28 27.17 15.08
N ASP A 97 5.23 26.85 14.19
CA ASP A 97 6.01 27.87 13.46
C ASP A 97 5.32 28.46 12.20
N GLY A 98 4.14 27.93 11.86
CA GLY A 98 3.37 28.34 10.67
C GLY A 98 3.68 27.56 9.38
N THR A 99 4.69 26.67 9.36
CA THR A 99 5.11 25.93 8.15
C THR A 99 3.96 25.13 7.52
N VAL A 100 3.14 24.46 8.33
CA VAL A 100 1.98 23.70 7.82
C VAL A 100 0.92 24.62 7.20
N GLY A 101 0.67 25.78 7.81
CA GLY A 101 -0.32 26.75 7.31
C GLY A 101 0.14 27.43 6.02
N ALA A 102 1.43 27.78 5.94
CA ALA A 102 2.04 28.34 4.74
C ALA A 102 1.94 27.37 3.55
N ASN A 103 2.26 26.08 3.76
CA ASN A 103 2.17 25.06 2.71
C ASN A 103 0.73 24.84 2.22
N LYS A 104 -0.26 24.82 3.12
CA LYS A 104 -1.68 24.77 2.71
C LYS A 104 -2.08 25.95 1.83
N SER A 105 -1.60 27.14 2.16
CA SER A 105 -1.88 28.36 1.39
C SER A 105 -1.20 28.33 0.02
N ALA A 106 0.05 27.87 -0.04
CA ALA A 106 0.79 27.73 -1.29
C ALA A 106 0.13 26.74 -2.25
N ILE A 107 -0.32 25.57 -1.76
CA ILE A 107 -1.06 24.58 -2.57
C ILE A 107 -2.33 25.22 -3.15
N LYS A 108 -3.07 25.99 -2.35
CA LYS A 108 -4.27 26.69 -2.80
C LYS A 108 -3.96 27.73 -3.88
N ILE A 109 -2.93 28.56 -3.69
CA ILE A 109 -2.53 29.58 -4.67
C ILE A 109 -2.17 28.92 -6.01
N ILE A 110 -1.40 27.83 -5.98
CA ILE A 110 -1.01 27.10 -7.20
C ILE A 110 -2.27 26.52 -7.87
N GLY A 111 -3.13 25.82 -7.13
CA GLY A 111 -4.35 25.23 -7.68
C GLY A 111 -5.38 26.26 -8.21
N ASP A 112 -5.47 27.44 -7.60
CA ASP A 112 -6.43 28.48 -8.01
C ASP A 112 -5.92 29.33 -9.19
N ASN A 113 -4.61 29.37 -9.46
CA ASN A 113 -4.00 30.30 -10.43
C ASN A 113 -3.19 29.61 -11.54
N THR A 114 -3.27 28.27 -11.64
CA THR A 114 -2.63 27.52 -12.73
C THR A 114 -3.61 26.51 -13.29
N ASP A 115 -3.51 26.22 -14.57
CA ASP A 115 -4.29 25.16 -15.25
C ASP A 115 -3.63 23.77 -15.08
N LEU A 116 -2.99 23.53 -13.92
CA LEU A 116 -2.49 22.21 -13.55
C LEU A 116 -3.62 21.17 -13.47
#